data_AF-A0A2Z7A6H9-F1
#
_entry.id   AF-A0A2Z7A6H9-F1
#
_cell.length_a   1.000
_cell.length_b   1.000
_cell.length_c   1.000
_cell.angle_alpha   90.00
_cell.angle_beta   90.00
_cell.angle_gamma   90.00
#
_symmetry.space_group_name_H-M   'P 1'
#
loop_
_entity.id
_entity.type
_entity.pdbx_description
1 polymer ?
#
loop_
_entity_poly.entity_id
_entity_poly.type
_entity_poly.pdbx_seq_one_letter_code
_entity_poly.pdbx_strand_id
1 'polypeptide(L)'
;QLEQRVNEIEQFYLNVKIKEPNTSRSASLPRDKEREKHVPSMKKVLHAFLGLVNVVYQIIDRPMDFTTIKNQMEAKDGTGYKHIRDICSDVANYARLARDINNELYEVDMHIEELRENVIKKCRRISTMEKRKLGLAIAQLCPENLSKALEIVALNNPNFQAKAEEVELDINAQSESTLWRLKYFLKDVLKVKSKDQNNDNTFREAANNQENNIVSKRKREICDALAKTACRSIPLCQRLLA
;
A
#
# COMPACT_ATOMS: atom_id res chain seq x y z
N GLN A 1 9.46 -18.50 -25.45
CA GLN A 1 8.17 -17.76 -25.42
C GLN A 1 8.07 -16.82 -24.22
N LEU A 2 8.41 -17.24 -22.99
CA LEU A 2 8.43 -16.35 -21.82
C LEU A 2 9.49 -15.23 -21.90
N GLU A 3 10.71 -15.54 -22.33
CA GLU A 3 11.80 -14.56 -22.44
C GLU A 3 11.44 -13.38 -23.37
N GLN A 4 10.73 -13.66 -24.46
CA GLN A 4 10.20 -12.64 -25.35
C GLN A 4 9.09 -11.80 -24.70
N ARG A 5 8.26 -12.39 -23.84
CA ARG A 5 7.25 -11.65 -23.05
C ARG A 5 7.88 -10.77 -21.98
N VAL A 6 8.96 -11.22 -21.34
CA VAL A 6 9.73 -10.41 -20.38
C VAL A 6 10.34 -9.20 -21.08
N ASN A 7 10.95 -9.39 -22.25
CA ASN A 7 11.47 -8.30 -23.06
C ASN A 7 10.37 -7.35 -23.56
N GLU A 8 9.20 -7.85 -23.95
CA GLU A 8 8.03 -7.02 -24.32
C GLU A 8 7.54 -6.18 -23.13
N ILE A 9 7.50 -6.75 -21.93
CA ILE A 9 7.13 -6.05 -20.69
C ILE A 9 8.18 -4.98 -20.36
N GLU A 10 9.47 -5.33 -20.41
CA GLU A 10 10.57 -4.39 -20.19
C GLU A 10 10.50 -3.21 -21.17
N GLN A 11 10.32 -3.48 -22.47
CA GLN A 11 10.17 -2.44 -23.48
C GLN A 11 8.89 -1.61 -23.31
N PHE A 12 7.77 -2.23 -22.91
CA PHE A 12 6.53 -1.51 -22.62
C PHE A 12 6.75 -0.48 -21.51
N TYR A 13 7.32 -0.89 -20.38
CA TYR A 13 7.49 0.02 -19.24
C TYR A 13 8.63 1.04 -19.42
N LEU A 14 9.69 0.73 -20.16
CA LEU A 14 10.72 1.71 -20.52
C LEU A 14 10.17 2.83 -21.42
N ASN A 15 9.14 2.52 -22.22
CA ASN A 15 8.50 3.42 -23.18
C ASN A 15 7.23 4.10 -22.65
N VAL A 16 6.71 3.72 -21.47
CA VAL A 16 5.61 4.43 -20.81
C VAL A 16 6.11 5.81 -20.35
N LYS A 17 5.88 6.82 -21.19
CA LYS A 17 5.66 8.19 -20.74
C LYS A 17 4.31 8.19 -20.02
N ILE A 18 4.33 8.28 -18.70
CA ILE A 18 3.14 8.46 -17.86
C ILE A 18 2.37 9.67 -18.41
N LYS A 19 1.21 9.41 -19.01
CA LYS A 19 0.33 10.45 -19.58
C LYS A 19 -0.46 11.07 -18.43
N GLU A 20 -0.30 12.37 -18.19
CA GLU A 20 -1.07 13.11 -17.19
C GLU A 20 -2.59 13.06 -17.49
N PRO A 21 -3.47 12.98 -16.46
CA PRO A 21 -4.90 13.19 -16.64
C PRO A 21 -5.18 14.69 -16.86
N ASN A 22 -5.63 15.04 -18.07
CA ASN A 22 -6.11 16.37 -18.39
C ASN A 22 -7.33 16.75 -17.53
N THR A 23 -7.24 17.84 -16.77
CA THR A 23 -8.41 18.62 -16.35
C THR A 23 -8.23 20.08 -16.78
N SER A 24 -9.24 20.62 -17.44
CA SER A 24 -9.20 21.80 -18.31
C SER A 24 -9.31 23.16 -17.58
N ARG A 25 -8.44 24.10 -17.98
CA ARG A 25 -8.54 25.60 -18.08
C ARG A 25 -9.10 26.40 -16.88
N SER A 26 -8.42 27.43 -16.36
CA SER A 26 -8.11 28.70 -17.07
C SER A 26 -7.26 29.70 -16.25
N ALA A 27 -6.55 30.59 -16.97
CA ALA A 27 -6.01 31.93 -16.62
C ALA A 27 -4.53 32.16 -16.12
N SER A 28 -3.67 32.52 -17.10
CA SER A 28 -2.62 33.58 -17.20
C SER A 28 -1.29 33.64 -16.37
N LEU A 29 -0.17 33.59 -17.16
CA LEU A 29 1.20 34.20 -17.03
C LEU A 29 2.24 33.65 -16.00
N PRO A 30 3.56 33.83 -16.24
CA PRO A 30 4.38 33.57 -17.42
C PRO A 30 5.29 32.34 -17.25
N ARG A 31 5.83 31.84 -18.37
CA ARG A 31 6.64 30.62 -18.48
C ARG A 31 7.86 30.62 -17.57
N ASP A 32 7.89 29.70 -16.62
CA ASP A 32 9.14 29.12 -16.13
C ASP A 32 9.34 27.76 -16.82
N LYS A 33 10.50 27.58 -17.46
CA LYS A 33 10.89 26.35 -18.16
C LYS A 33 11.27 25.30 -17.13
N GLU A 34 10.32 24.82 -16.34
CA GLU A 34 10.55 23.64 -15.53
C GLU A 34 10.57 22.44 -16.47
N ARG A 35 11.78 21.99 -16.82
CA ARG A 35 11.97 20.77 -17.60
C ARG A 35 11.30 19.64 -16.82
N GLU A 36 10.20 19.15 -17.37
CA GLU A 36 9.43 18.02 -16.89
C GLU A 36 10.33 16.78 -16.87
N LYS A 37 11.10 16.62 -15.78
CA LYS A 37 12.01 15.50 -15.60
C LYS A 37 11.18 14.31 -15.14
N HIS A 38 10.72 13.56 -16.14
CA HIS A 38 10.62 12.10 -16.15
C HIS A 38 11.12 11.49 -14.82
N VAL A 39 10.25 10.89 -14.01
CA VAL A 39 10.65 10.36 -12.69
C VAL A 39 11.71 9.27 -12.86
N PRO A 40 13.01 9.55 -12.61
CA PRO A 40 14.07 8.58 -12.86
C PRO A 40 13.97 7.41 -11.88
N SER A 41 13.45 7.65 -10.68
CA SER A 41 13.33 6.65 -9.62
C SER A 41 12.35 5.51 -9.95
N MET A 42 11.30 5.74 -10.75
CA MET A 42 10.42 4.62 -11.18
C MET A 42 11.13 3.65 -12.12
N LYS A 43 12.00 4.15 -12.99
CA LYS A 43 12.83 3.28 -13.85
C LYS A 43 13.82 2.45 -13.03
N LYS A 44 14.41 3.03 -11.99
CA LYS A 44 15.31 2.32 -11.07
C LYS A 44 14.61 1.18 -10.34
N VAL A 45 13.43 1.45 -9.75
CA VAL A 45 12.60 0.43 -9.11
C VAL A 45 12.30 -0.71 -10.06
N LEU A 46 11.86 -0.39 -11.28
CA LEU A 46 11.56 -1.40 -12.30
C LEU A 46 12.77 -2.23 -12.71
N HIS A 47 13.93 -1.58 -12.92
CA HIS A 47 15.16 -2.28 -13.27
C HIS A 47 15.58 -3.29 -12.19
N ALA A 48 15.51 -2.91 -10.91
CA ALA A 48 15.79 -3.83 -9.81
C ALA A 48 14.76 -4.97 -9.72
N PHE A 49 13.48 -4.70 -10.02
CA PHE A 49 12.47 -5.77 -10.13
C PHE A 49 12.78 -6.74 -11.28
N LEU A 50 13.25 -6.26 -12.42
CA LEU A 50 13.66 -7.11 -13.54
C LEU A 50 14.89 -7.97 -13.15
N GLY A 51 15.81 -7.42 -12.37
CA GLY A 51 16.93 -8.15 -11.76
C GLY A 51 16.44 -9.34 -10.91
N LEU A 52 15.50 -9.11 -9.98
CA LEU A 52 14.86 -10.18 -9.21
C LEU A 52 14.23 -11.26 -10.09
N VAL A 53 13.46 -10.84 -11.10
CA VAL A 53 12.80 -11.75 -12.04
C VAL A 53 13.82 -12.65 -12.74
N ASN A 54 14.95 -12.08 -13.17
CA ASN A 54 16.03 -12.83 -13.79
C ASN A 54 16.65 -13.86 -12.84
N VAL A 55 16.88 -13.51 -11.57
CA VAL A 55 17.40 -14.47 -10.57
C VAL A 55 16.39 -15.60 -10.31
N VAL A 56 15.10 -15.28 -10.25
CA VAL A 56 14.04 -16.29 -10.09
C VAL A 56 13.98 -17.24 -11.29
N TYR A 57 14.14 -16.74 -12.53
CA TYR A 57 14.21 -17.61 -13.70
C TYR A 57 15.39 -18.59 -13.64
N GLN A 58 16.56 -18.18 -13.12
CA GLN A 58 17.70 -19.08 -12.93
C GLN A 58 17.39 -20.21 -11.94
N ILE A 59 16.55 -19.97 -10.92
CA ILE A 59 16.09 -20.99 -9.98
C ILE A 59 15.13 -21.98 -10.67
N ILE A 60 14.24 -21.48 -11.52
CA ILE A 60 13.27 -22.32 -12.24
C ILE A 60 13.96 -23.21 -13.27
N ASP A 61 14.99 -22.69 -13.96
CA ASP A 61 15.72 -23.44 -14.99
C ASP A 61 16.52 -24.61 -14.38
N ARG A 62 17.02 -24.44 -13.15
CA ARG A 62 17.69 -25.50 -12.38
C ARG A 62 17.24 -25.46 -10.92
N PRO A 63 16.10 -26.10 -10.58
CA PRO A 63 15.57 -26.09 -9.23
C PRO A 63 16.47 -26.94 -8.33
N MET A 64 17.38 -26.27 -7.64
CA MET A 64 18.35 -26.89 -6.74
C MET A 64 18.15 -26.31 -5.35
N ASP A 65 17.46 -27.05 -4.48
CA ASP A 65 17.34 -26.74 -3.06
C ASP A 65 18.06 -27.82 -2.23
N PHE A 66 18.19 -27.59 -0.92
CA PHE A 66 18.86 -28.55 -0.04
C PHE A 66 18.20 -29.94 -0.03
N THR A 67 16.89 -30.01 -0.27
CA THR A 67 16.15 -31.27 -0.35
C THR A 67 16.52 -32.02 -1.63
N THR A 68 16.54 -31.34 -2.76
CA THR A 68 16.97 -31.90 -4.06
C THR A 68 18.40 -32.41 -3.98
N ILE A 69 19.33 -31.59 -3.44
CA ILE A 69 20.73 -31.98 -3.28
C ILE A 69 20.84 -33.21 -2.36
N LYS A 70 20.16 -33.21 -1.21
CA LYS A 70 20.17 -34.33 -0.27
C LYS A 70 19.66 -35.63 -0.92
N ASN A 71 18.51 -35.57 -1.60
CA ASN A 71 17.92 -36.73 -2.25
C ASN A 71 18.86 -37.33 -3.32
N GLN A 72 19.58 -36.48 -4.07
CA GLN A 72 20.56 -36.93 -5.06
C GLN A 72 21.83 -37.49 -4.42
N MET A 73 22.25 -37.01 -3.24
CA MET A 73 23.37 -37.61 -2.51
C MET A 73 23.03 -39.00 -1.98
N GLU A 74 21.80 -39.20 -1.52
CA GLU A 74 21.34 -40.45 -0.88
C GLU A 74 20.83 -41.49 -1.90
N ALA A 75 20.71 -41.13 -3.18
CA ALA A 75 20.19 -42.00 -4.23
C ALA A 75 21.08 -43.24 -4.46
N LYS A 76 20.46 -44.43 -4.44
CA LYS A 76 21.15 -45.73 -4.57
C LYS A 76 20.94 -46.41 -5.94
N ASP A 77 20.07 -45.88 -6.77
CA ASP A 77 19.69 -46.39 -8.10
C ASP A 77 20.65 -45.93 -9.22
N GLY A 78 21.76 -45.27 -8.86
CA GLY A 78 22.73 -44.75 -9.82
C GLY A 78 22.34 -43.41 -10.45
N THR A 79 21.21 -42.80 -10.04
CA THR A 79 20.78 -41.46 -10.51
C THR A 79 21.37 -40.31 -9.70
N GLY A 80 22.05 -40.61 -8.59
CA GLY A 80 22.71 -39.64 -7.72
C GLY A 80 24.00 -39.04 -8.28
N TYR A 81 24.62 -38.18 -7.47
CA TYR A 81 25.89 -37.54 -7.83
C TYR A 81 27.02 -38.57 -8.06
N LYS A 82 27.75 -38.42 -9.18
CA LYS A 82 28.89 -39.28 -9.51
C LYS A 82 30.19 -38.78 -8.86
N HIS A 83 30.30 -37.47 -8.66
CA HIS A 83 31.49 -36.86 -8.06
C HIS A 83 31.11 -35.84 -6.98
N ILE A 84 31.93 -35.76 -5.93
CA ILE A 84 31.81 -34.73 -4.87
C ILE A 84 31.88 -33.31 -5.47
N ARG A 85 32.58 -33.13 -6.59
CA ARG A 85 32.64 -31.85 -7.29
C ARG A 85 31.27 -31.37 -7.75
N ASP A 86 30.41 -32.27 -8.18
CA ASP A 86 29.06 -31.94 -8.67
C ASP A 86 28.18 -31.44 -7.52
N ILE A 87 28.28 -32.11 -6.36
CA ILE A 87 27.68 -31.67 -5.09
C ILE A 87 28.15 -30.26 -4.73
N CYS A 88 29.47 -30.03 -4.70
CA CYS A 88 30.02 -28.73 -4.35
C CYS A 88 29.57 -27.63 -5.32
N SER A 89 29.46 -27.96 -6.61
CA SER A 89 28.96 -27.05 -7.64
C SER A 89 27.52 -26.62 -7.36
N ASP A 90 26.64 -27.57 -7.06
CA ASP A 90 25.22 -27.29 -6.81
C ASP A 90 25.00 -26.50 -5.51
N VAL A 91 25.74 -26.82 -4.45
CA VAL A 91 25.73 -26.05 -3.20
C VAL A 91 26.25 -24.63 -3.44
N ALA A 92 27.33 -24.46 -4.22
CA ALA A 92 27.87 -23.15 -4.55
C ALA A 92 26.88 -22.32 -5.40
N ASN A 93 26.20 -22.95 -6.35
CA ASN A 93 25.15 -22.30 -7.15
C ASN A 93 23.98 -21.83 -6.27
N TYR A 94 23.51 -22.66 -5.34
CA TYR A 94 22.48 -22.27 -4.38
C TYR A 94 22.91 -21.04 -3.54
N ALA A 95 24.12 -21.08 -2.97
CA ALA A 95 24.64 -19.97 -2.18
C ALA A 95 24.79 -18.67 -2.99
N ARG A 96 25.16 -18.78 -4.28
CA ARG A 96 25.23 -17.64 -5.20
C ARG A 96 23.84 -17.06 -5.45
N LEU A 97 22.86 -17.88 -5.82
CA LEU A 97 21.49 -17.42 -6.09
C LEU A 97 20.87 -16.78 -4.86
N ALA A 98 21.04 -17.37 -3.67
CA ALA A 98 20.54 -16.78 -2.42
C ALA A 98 21.14 -15.37 -2.17
N ARG A 99 22.43 -15.18 -2.45
CA ARG A 99 23.10 -13.87 -2.35
C ARG A 99 22.54 -12.90 -3.37
N ASP A 100 22.37 -13.33 -4.62
CA ASP A 100 21.88 -12.48 -5.70
C ASP A 100 20.44 -12.02 -5.42
N ILE A 101 19.55 -12.92 -4.96
CA ILE A 101 18.19 -12.53 -4.53
C ILE A 101 18.25 -11.46 -3.44
N ASN A 102 19.09 -11.65 -2.42
CA ASN A 102 19.19 -10.70 -1.31
C ASN A 102 19.69 -9.33 -1.78
N ASN A 103 20.65 -9.29 -2.70
CA ASN A 103 21.16 -8.05 -3.28
C ASN A 103 20.08 -7.33 -4.10
N GLU A 104 19.39 -8.05 -4.97
CA GLU A 104 18.31 -7.48 -5.78
C GLU A 104 17.14 -6.99 -4.92
N LEU A 105 16.79 -7.71 -3.83
CA LEU A 105 15.80 -7.24 -2.86
C LEU A 105 16.23 -5.95 -2.18
N TYR A 106 17.51 -5.83 -1.83
CA TYR A 106 18.06 -4.62 -1.22
C TYR A 106 18.00 -3.42 -2.18
N GLU A 107 18.36 -3.62 -3.45
CA GLU A 107 18.26 -2.56 -4.47
C GLU A 107 16.80 -2.14 -4.72
N VAL A 108 15.86 -3.08 -4.77
CA VAL A 108 14.43 -2.78 -4.86
C VAL A 108 13.98 -1.92 -3.67
N ASP A 109 14.33 -2.32 -2.45
CA ASP A 109 13.96 -1.58 -1.22
C ASP A 109 14.53 -0.15 -1.23
N MET A 110 15.83 -0.01 -1.51
CA MET A 110 16.49 1.30 -1.62
C MET A 110 15.81 2.21 -2.65
N HIS A 111 15.49 1.67 -3.84
CA HIS A 111 14.85 2.46 -4.89
C HIS A 111 13.40 2.80 -4.57
N ILE A 112 12.67 1.95 -3.85
CA ILE A 112 11.33 2.24 -3.36
C ILE A 112 11.36 3.38 -2.34
N GLU A 113 12.28 3.38 -1.39
CA GLU A 113 12.41 4.47 -0.42
C GLU A 113 12.85 5.78 -1.09
N GLU A 114 13.76 5.73 -2.07
CA GLU A 114 14.12 6.92 -2.87
C GLU A 114 12.90 7.48 -3.62
N LEU A 115 12.10 6.60 -4.24
CA LEU A 115 10.88 6.99 -4.93
C LEU A 115 9.86 7.61 -3.97
N ARG A 116 9.68 7.00 -2.79
CA ARG A 116 8.78 7.48 -1.74
C ARG A 116 9.16 8.89 -1.30
N GLU A 117 10.44 9.14 -1.01
CA GLU A 117 10.96 10.47 -0.66
C GLU A 117 10.76 11.48 -1.79
N ASN A 118 11.01 11.08 -3.04
CA ASN A 118 10.82 11.95 -4.20
C ASN A 118 9.34 12.30 -4.44
N VAL A 119 8.42 11.37 -4.16
CA VAL A 119 6.97 11.65 -4.21
C VAL A 119 6.61 12.64 -3.10
N ILE A 120 7.07 12.44 -1.87
CA ILE A 120 6.80 13.33 -0.73
C ILE A 120 7.32 14.74 -1.00
N LYS A 121 8.53 14.90 -1.53
CA LYS A 121 9.10 16.20 -1.90
C LYS A 121 8.27 16.96 -2.93
N LYS A 122 7.58 16.25 -3.83
CA LYS A 122 6.67 16.83 -4.82
C LYS A 122 5.27 17.10 -4.26
N CYS A 123 4.90 16.50 -3.13
CA CYS A 123 3.63 16.78 -2.50
C CYS A 123 3.64 18.20 -1.89
N ARG A 124 2.58 18.97 -2.18
CA ARG A 124 2.28 20.21 -1.46
C ARG A 124 2.17 19.92 0.04
N ARG A 125 2.59 20.87 0.88
CA ARG A 125 2.34 20.81 2.33
C ARG A 125 0.85 20.84 2.65
N ILE A 126 0.42 20.00 3.58
CA ILE A 126 -0.98 20.00 4.04
C ILE A 126 -1.21 21.23 4.93
N SER A 127 -2.17 22.07 4.53
CA SER A 127 -2.47 23.31 5.25
C SER A 127 -3.10 23.04 6.63
N THR A 128 -3.00 23.99 7.54
CA THR A 128 -3.60 23.91 8.89
C THR A 128 -5.11 23.62 8.84
N MET A 129 -5.83 24.23 7.90
CA MET A 129 -7.25 23.97 7.69
C MET A 129 -7.50 22.52 7.22
N GLU A 130 -6.65 21.98 6.35
CA GLU A 130 -6.75 20.58 5.93
C GLU A 130 -6.40 19.62 7.08
N LYS A 131 -5.40 19.94 7.91
CA LYS A 131 -5.07 19.18 9.13
C LYS A 131 -6.27 19.13 10.08
N ARG A 132 -6.96 20.26 10.29
CA ARG A 132 -8.20 20.31 11.10
C ARG A 132 -9.30 19.44 10.53
N LYS A 133 -9.56 19.53 9.21
CA LYS A 133 -10.54 18.65 8.54
C LYS A 133 -10.18 17.17 8.65
N LEU A 134 -8.88 16.85 8.57
CA LEU A 134 -8.37 15.49 8.75
C LEU A 134 -8.65 14.98 10.17
N GLY A 135 -8.35 15.77 11.20
CA GLY A 135 -8.62 15.43 12.60
C GLY A 135 -10.11 15.17 12.85
N LEU A 136 -10.98 16.03 12.32
CA LEU A 136 -12.44 15.84 12.42
C LEU A 136 -12.91 14.55 11.72
N ALA A 137 -12.37 14.26 10.53
CA ALA A 137 -12.71 13.05 9.80
C ALA A 137 -12.25 11.77 10.52
N ILE A 138 -11.07 11.79 11.16
CA ILE A 138 -10.56 10.67 11.97
C ILE A 138 -11.46 10.43 13.19
N ALA A 139 -11.91 11.49 13.86
CA ALA A 139 -12.82 11.39 15.01
C ALA A 139 -14.20 10.78 14.66
N GLN A 140 -14.58 10.74 13.37
CA GLN A 140 -15.84 10.18 12.87
C GLN A 140 -15.68 8.78 12.25
N LEU A 141 -14.51 8.15 12.40
CA LEU A 141 -14.27 6.79 11.93
C LEU A 141 -14.93 5.76 12.85
N CYS A 142 -15.36 4.65 12.27
CA CYS A 142 -15.72 3.47 13.05
C CYS A 142 -14.44 2.79 13.62
N PRO A 143 -14.56 1.97 14.67
CA PRO A 143 -13.41 1.39 15.35
C PRO A 143 -12.43 0.65 14.43
N GLU A 144 -12.93 -0.07 13.42
CA GLU A 144 -12.10 -0.85 12.50
C GLU A 144 -11.24 0.05 11.60
N ASN A 145 -11.82 1.15 11.12
CA ASN A 145 -11.10 2.11 10.29
C ASN A 145 -10.21 3.04 11.12
N LEU A 146 -10.59 3.31 12.38
CA LEU A 146 -9.77 4.05 13.31
C LEU A 146 -8.49 3.27 13.64
N SER A 147 -8.59 1.96 13.91
CA SER A 147 -7.41 1.09 14.13
C SER A 147 -6.43 1.19 12.96
N LYS A 148 -6.91 1.08 11.72
CA LYS A 148 -6.08 1.24 10.51
C LYS A 148 -5.48 2.63 10.39
N ALA A 149 -6.21 3.69 10.74
CA ALA A 149 -5.68 5.05 10.74
C ALA A 149 -4.55 5.22 11.76
N LEU A 150 -4.68 4.62 12.95
CA LEU A 150 -3.63 4.63 13.98
C LEU A 150 -2.40 3.80 13.56
N GLU A 151 -2.60 2.67 12.88
CA GLU A 151 -1.50 1.89 12.29
C GLU A 151 -0.71 2.72 11.26
N ILE A 152 -1.38 3.52 10.42
CA ILE A 152 -0.71 4.43 9.48
C ILE A 152 0.21 5.42 10.21
N VAL A 153 -0.19 5.90 11.39
CA VAL A 153 0.63 6.80 12.22
C VAL A 153 1.82 6.05 12.82
N ALA A 154 1.61 4.82 13.29
CA ALA A 154 2.67 3.99 13.88
C ALA A 154 3.80 3.66 12.88
N LEU A 155 3.48 3.51 11.59
CA LEU A 155 4.46 3.13 10.56
C LEU A 155 5.68 4.04 10.48
N ASN A 156 5.53 5.35 10.76
CA ASN A 156 6.64 6.31 10.75
C ASN A 156 7.05 6.76 12.15
N ASN A 157 6.40 6.24 13.20
CA ASN A 157 6.59 6.64 14.59
C ASN A 157 6.71 5.37 15.45
N PRO A 158 7.91 4.78 15.59
CA PRO A 158 8.11 3.53 16.34
C PRO A 158 7.66 3.61 17.81
N ASN A 159 7.68 4.81 18.39
CA ASN A 159 7.28 5.05 19.77
C ASN A 159 5.76 5.22 19.95
N PHE A 160 4.98 5.23 18.86
CA PHE A 160 3.54 5.43 18.90
C PHE A 160 2.80 4.12 19.19
N GLN A 161 2.08 4.07 20.31
CA GLN A 161 1.35 2.87 20.75
C GLN A 161 -0.07 2.83 20.17
N ALA A 162 -0.20 2.45 18.90
CA ALA A 162 -1.51 2.43 18.20
C ALA A 162 -2.58 1.49 18.82
N LYS A 163 -2.18 0.52 19.65
CA LYS A 163 -3.06 -0.47 20.28
C LYS A 163 -3.42 -0.15 21.73
N ALA A 164 -2.99 1.00 22.26
CA ALA A 164 -3.32 1.40 23.63
C ALA A 164 -4.82 1.73 23.78
N GLU A 165 -5.35 1.59 24.99
CA GLU A 165 -6.75 1.86 25.32
C GLU A 165 -7.11 3.35 25.16
N GLU A 166 -6.13 4.24 25.39
CA GLU A 166 -6.22 5.67 25.13
C GLU A 166 -5.00 6.11 24.31
N VAL A 167 -5.23 6.84 23.21
CA VAL A 167 -4.18 7.29 22.31
C VAL A 167 -4.37 8.77 22.01
N GLU A 168 -3.38 9.59 22.35
CA GLU A 168 -3.33 11.00 21.94
C GLU A 168 -2.67 11.10 20.56
N LEU A 169 -3.42 11.62 19.58
CA LEU A 169 -2.91 11.88 18.23
C LEU A 169 -2.81 13.38 17.97
N ASP A 170 -1.60 13.91 17.97
CA ASP A 170 -1.34 15.27 17.49
C ASP A 170 -1.15 15.26 15.97
N ILE A 171 -2.15 15.75 15.23
CA ILE A 171 -2.12 15.88 13.76
C ILE A 171 -1.13 16.97 13.32
N ASN A 172 -0.89 17.99 14.13
CA ASN A 172 0.01 19.09 13.77
C ASN A 172 1.48 18.66 13.81
N ALA A 173 1.84 17.74 14.72
CA ALA A 173 3.18 17.18 14.87
C ALA A 173 3.52 16.04 13.88
N GLN A 174 2.55 15.52 13.12
CA GLN A 174 2.82 14.43 12.17
C GLN A 174 3.62 14.90 10.94
N SER A 175 4.46 14.00 10.41
CA SER A 175 5.18 14.24 9.15
C SER A 175 4.22 14.39 7.97
N GLU A 176 4.65 15.14 6.94
CA GLU A 176 3.84 15.34 5.71
C GLU A 176 3.50 13.99 5.06
N SER A 177 4.42 13.01 5.08
CA SER A 177 4.18 11.64 4.60
C SER A 177 2.98 10.98 5.29
N THR A 178 2.96 11.02 6.63
CA THR A 178 1.88 10.43 7.44
C THR A 178 0.55 11.14 7.16
N LEU A 179 0.55 12.47 7.09
CA LEU A 179 -0.66 13.25 6.81
C LEU A 179 -1.27 12.95 5.44
N TRP A 180 -0.43 12.81 4.40
CA TRP A 180 -0.90 12.45 3.06
C TRP A 180 -1.45 11.03 3.01
N ARG A 181 -0.81 10.06 3.68
CA ARG A 181 -1.32 8.68 3.80
C ARG A 181 -2.68 8.65 4.49
N LEU A 182 -2.82 9.36 5.62
CA LEU A 182 -4.10 9.49 6.33
C LEU A 182 -5.18 10.13 5.45
N LYS A 183 -4.85 11.22 4.74
CA LYS A 183 -5.80 11.91 3.86
C LYS A 183 -6.31 11.01 2.74
N TYR A 184 -5.43 10.21 2.12
CA TYR A 184 -5.82 9.31 1.05
C TYR A 184 -6.66 8.14 1.58
N PHE A 185 -6.25 7.55 2.71
CA PHE A 185 -7.02 6.51 3.41
C PHE A 185 -8.45 6.99 3.72
N LEU A 186 -8.60 8.17 4.32
CA LEU A 186 -9.90 8.75 4.63
C LEU A 186 -10.72 9.03 3.38
N LYS A 187 -10.10 9.50 2.29
CA LYS A 187 -10.79 9.71 1.01
C LYS A 187 -11.43 8.41 0.53
N ASP A 188 -10.76 7.27 0.67
CA ASP A 188 -11.29 5.99 0.23
C ASP A 188 -12.35 5.44 1.17
N VAL A 189 -12.16 5.56 2.49
CA VAL A 189 -13.17 5.19 3.49
C VAL A 189 -14.45 6.01 3.34
N LEU A 190 -14.34 7.31 3.04
CA LEU A 190 -15.49 8.19 2.86
C LEU A 190 -16.23 7.94 1.54
N LYS A 191 -15.52 7.60 0.45
CA LYS A 191 -16.17 7.20 -0.81
C LYS A 191 -17.03 5.95 -0.65
N VAL A 192 -16.61 5.00 0.19
CA VAL A 192 -17.40 3.79 0.49
C VAL A 192 -18.68 4.17 1.23
N LYS A 193 -18.60 5.05 2.23
CA LYS A 193 -19.79 5.59 2.94
C LYS A 193 -20.78 6.32 2.00
N SER A 194 -20.32 6.98 0.94
CA SER A 194 -21.19 7.66 -0.03
C SER A 194 -21.85 6.72 -1.05
N LYS A 195 -21.29 5.53 -1.29
CA LYS A 195 -21.91 4.52 -2.18
C LYS A 195 -23.00 3.74 -1.47
N ASP A 196 -22.87 3.49 -0.18
CA ASP A 196 -23.90 2.82 0.62
C ASP A 196 -25.17 3.69 0.82
N GLN A 197 -25.12 4.98 0.52
CA GLN A 197 -26.29 5.88 0.51
C GLN A 197 -26.94 6.08 -0.87
N ASN A 198 -26.37 5.55 -1.95
CA ASN A 198 -26.84 5.76 -3.33
C ASN A 198 -27.48 4.52 -3.99
N ASN A 199 -27.68 3.42 -3.24
CA ASN A 199 -28.45 2.26 -3.71
C ASN A 199 -29.87 2.25 -3.15
N ASP A 200 -30.59 3.36 -3.29
CA ASP A 200 -32.04 3.29 -3.39
C ASP A 200 -32.54 4.32 -4.41
N ASN A 201 -32.63 3.88 -5.67
CA ASN A 201 -33.43 4.55 -6.69
C ASN A 201 -34.23 3.46 -7.41
N THR A 202 -35.22 2.89 -6.71
CA THR A 202 -36.32 2.21 -7.38
C THR A 202 -37.40 3.25 -7.67
N PHE A 203 -37.51 3.62 -8.95
CA PHE A 203 -38.71 4.23 -9.50
C PHE A 203 -39.89 3.26 -9.28
N ARG A 204 -40.89 3.67 -8.47
CA ARG A 204 -42.32 3.45 -8.74
C ARG A 204 -43.18 4.19 -7.71
N GLU A 205 -44.18 4.89 -8.25
CA GLU A 205 -45.15 5.71 -7.54
C GLU A 205 -46.02 4.92 -6.55
N ALA A 206 -46.39 5.65 -5.48
CA ALA A 206 -47.65 5.63 -4.72
C ALA A 206 -48.31 4.29 -4.39
N ALA A 207 -48.27 3.91 -3.10
CA ALA A 207 -49.47 3.82 -2.25
C ALA A 207 -49.12 3.29 -0.83
N ASN A 208 -49.55 4.07 0.16
CA ASN A 208 -50.04 3.70 1.50
C ASN A 208 -49.23 2.87 2.52
N ASN A 209 -49.12 3.51 3.70
CA ASN A 209 -49.41 3.02 5.05
C ASN A 209 -48.37 2.19 5.84
N GLN A 210 -47.66 2.92 6.70
CA GLN A 210 -47.75 2.81 8.17
C GLN A 210 -47.46 1.44 8.82
N GLU A 211 -46.31 0.84 8.51
CA GLU A 211 -45.69 -0.17 9.41
C GLU A 211 -44.16 -0.11 9.45
N ASN A 212 -43.52 0.55 8.48
CA ASN A 212 -42.06 0.58 8.32
C ASN A 212 -41.32 1.56 9.25
N ASN A 213 -42.04 2.40 10.01
CA ASN A 213 -41.42 3.40 10.87
C ASN A 213 -40.97 2.82 12.22
N ILE A 214 -41.61 1.76 12.71
CA ILE A 214 -41.25 1.13 14.00
C ILE A 214 -40.03 0.21 13.83
N VAL A 215 -39.93 -0.52 12.73
CA VAL A 215 -38.79 -1.41 12.43
C VAL A 215 -37.53 -0.60 12.13
N SER A 216 -37.65 0.52 11.40
CA SER A 216 -36.50 1.39 11.07
C SER A 216 -35.99 2.15 12.29
N LYS A 217 -36.89 2.56 13.19
CA LYS A 217 -36.54 3.18 14.46
C LYS A 217 -35.88 2.17 15.41
N ARG A 218 -36.42 0.95 15.52
CA ARG A 218 -35.81 -0.15 16.29
C ARG A 218 -34.47 -0.63 15.72
N LYS A 219 -34.31 -0.70 14.40
CA LYS A 219 -33.02 -1.02 13.76
C LYS A 219 -31.97 0.06 14.01
N ARG A 220 -32.36 1.34 13.99
CA ARG A 220 -31.47 2.46 14.33
C ARG A 220 -31.08 2.46 15.82
N GLU A 221 -32.04 2.17 16.70
CA GLU A 221 -31.81 2.03 18.15
C GLU A 221 -30.95 0.81 18.51
N ILE A 222 -31.08 -0.32 17.80
CA ILE A 222 -30.23 -1.51 17.97
C ILE A 222 -28.81 -1.23 17.48
N CYS A 223 -28.63 -0.56 16.34
CA CYS A 223 -27.31 -0.13 15.87
C CYS A 223 -26.67 0.89 16.81
N ASP A 224 -27.42 1.84 17.35
CA ASP A 224 -26.93 2.82 18.34
C ASP A 224 -26.61 2.18 19.70
N ALA A 225 -27.35 1.14 20.11
CA ALA A 225 -27.09 0.40 21.35
C ALA A 225 -25.90 -0.57 21.22
N LEU A 226 -25.73 -1.20 20.05
CA LEU A 226 -24.54 -1.98 19.70
C LEU A 226 -23.32 -1.06 19.56
N ALA A 227 -23.47 0.15 19.01
CA ALA A 227 -22.43 1.17 19.01
C ALA A 227 -22.09 1.66 20.42
N LYS A 228 -23.06 1.78 21.34
CA LYS A 228 -22.79 2.13 22.76
C LYS A 228 -22.11 1.02 23.57
N THR A 229 -22.31 -0.25 23.21
CA THR A 229 -21.67 -1.39 23.88
C THR A 229 -20.33 -1.79 23.24
N ALA A 230 -20.11 -1.43 21.98
CA ALA A 230 -18.83 -1.60 21.26
C ALA A 230 -17.92 -0.36 21.27
N CYS A 231 -18.45 0.83 21.59
CA CYS A 231 -17.65 2.01 21.90
C CYS A 231 -17.05 1.89 23.29
N ARG A 232 -15.99 1.10 23.43
CA ARG A 232 -14.86 1.65 24.19
C ARG A 232 -14.35 2.82 23.36
N SER A 233 -14.85 4.01 23.66
CA SER A 233 -14.30 5.24 23.14
C SER A 233 -12.81 5.22 23.49
N ILE A 234 -11.92 5.02 22.52
CA ILE A 234 -10.55 5.49 22.69
C ILE A 234 -10.71 7.01 22.77
N PRO A 235 -10.55 7.64 23.95
CA PRO A 235 -10.69 9.08 24.04
C PRO A 235 -9.46 9.64 23.33
N LEU A 236 -9.64 10.02 22.06
CA LEU A 236 -8.73 10.95 21.41
C LEU A 236 -8.91 12.27 22.16
N CYS A 237 -8.05 12.48 23.16
CA CYS A 237 -8.10 13.66 24.01
C CYS A 237 -8.12 14.89 23.11
N GLN A 238 -9.07 15.79 23.39
CA GLN A 238 -9.54 16.84 22.51
C GLN A 238 -8.52 18.01 22.43
N ARG A 239 -7.32 17.72 21.92
CA ARG A 239 -6.27 18.70 21.56
C ARG A 239 -6.04 18.81 20.05
N LEU A 240 -6.88 18.15 19.24
CA LEU A 240 -6.91 18.25 17.77
C LEU A 240 -7.26 19.66 17.22
N LEU A 241 -7.54 20.64 18.10
CA LEU A 241 -8.09 21.96 17.74
C LEU A 241 -7.27 23.17 18.22
N ALA A 242 -6.11 22.99 18.86
CA ALA A 242 -5.21 24.11 19.15
C ALA A 242 -4.27 24.39 17.96
#